data_AF-A0A3R7PJ37-F1
#
_entry.id   AF-A0A3R7PJ37-F1
#
_cell.length_a   1.000
_cell.length_b   1.000
_cell.length_c   1.000
_cell.angle_alpha   90.00
_cell.angle_beta   90.00
_cell.angle_gamma   90.00
#
_symmetry.space_group_name_H-M   'P 1'
#
loop_
_entity.id
_entity.type
_entity.pdbx_description
1 polymer ?
#
loop_
_entity_poly.entity_id
_entity_poly.type
_entity_poly.pdbx_seq_one_letter_code
_entity_poly.pdbx_strand_id
1 'polypeptide(L)'
;MCLFGRLSFLAIAVLSAAYSAYALSEYRAAWCISRARLIIPKAVLRFHASLKRRGSAGSCSHRRGQQTASDSKNPSAVPPAREAGAFSGSANWSAATEALRGSVSCPVAFVDNAAFESNVRAVVSLLLKSNKQIRLTTKGIHCPELLERAAALMEKFSRPCSDYDIIAPGRPLVSGLLTSTAAETLLWARRGTFASLLLGEPVVDAVSAAHYVEAMTLNVSSKVRCLVVVDAVAQLELLWGAAKAWISSGGYTRLGFDSAVESLQFDLMLRVDLSGDAPWSPFPRGEGPQPLRSSRHVSQFCAMVREFNAKLSNEKLPVGIQFLVRGLWTHEDGQLSRADIAPTSSHTASCFIPARWSMRYPLLRWYKPYAAKLLQQRRCSMLERLGYKRQAAPDVLLTSGGSSASLVYAAQDDTLAEVCVGAGLLCGHQLDRYADSIFKPSLYFALAVTRVGPRGVLICSGFGRSLLGAVAVYPPRLRSARCQGAYVDEDLEMGVMLSDGSPADDPIGVGDPVVFRPEYSSTLAEIVDSFLLITEEGEVSASMRTYRGEGWNIWA
;
A
#
# COMPACT_ATOMS: atom_id res chain seq x y z
N MET A 1 -46.07 -6.15 42.53
CA MET A 1 -45.36 -6.53 41.28
C MET A 1 -45.42 -5.48 40.15
N CYS A 2 -46.42 -4.59 40.06
CA CYS A 2 -46.49 -3.60 38.97
C CYS A 2 -45.51 -2.41 39.05
N LEU A 3 -45.02 -2.02 40.24
CA LEU A 3 -44.07 -0.91 40.39
C LEU A 3 -42.65 -1.25 39.92
N PHE A 4 -42.16 -2.46 40.23
CA PHE A 4 -40.84 -2.93 39.81
C PHE A 4 -40.71 -3.08 38.28
N GLY A 5 -41.81 -3.44 37.60
CA GLY A 5 -41.87 -3.45 36.14
C GLY A 5 -41.76 -2.04 35.55
N ARG A 6 -42.51 -1.06 36.06
CA ARG A 6 -42.51 0.33 35.56
C ARG A 6 -41.18 1.06 35.80
N LEU A 7 -40.54 0.84 36.94
CA LEU A 7 -39.18 1.36 37.22
C LEU A 7 -38.14 0.77 36.26
N SER A 8 -38.26 -0.53 35.93
CA SER A 8 -37.39 -1.16 34.93
C SER A 8 -37.61 -0.58 33.53
N PHE A 9 -38.87 -0.33 33.12
CA PHE A 9 -39.16 0.29 31.82
C PHE A 9 -38.60 1.72 31.70
N LEU A 10 -38.72 2.52 32.77
CA LEU A 10 -38.16 3.88 32.78
C LEU A 10 -36.63 3.85 32.71
N ALA A 11 -35.98 2.96 33.47
CA ALA A 11 -34.54 2.79 33.42
C ALA A 11 -34.04 2.34 32.03
N ILE A 12 -34.74 1.38 31.40
CA ILE A 12 -34.45 0.93 30.03
C ILE A 12 -34.62 2.09 29.03
N ALA A 13 -35.67 2.90 29.17
CA ALA A 13 -35.90 4.05 28.29
C ALA A 13 -34.81 5.12 28.42
N VAL A 14 -34.39 5.43 29.65
CA VAL A 14 -33.30 6.39 29.91
C VAL A 14 -31.97 5.88 29.38
N LEU A 15 -31.63 4.61 29.62
CA LEU A 15 -30.41 3.98 29.09
C LEU A 15 -30.41 3.94 27.55
N SER A 16 -31.56 3.65 26.93
CA SER A 16 -31.72 3.66 25.47
C SER A 16 -31.55 5.06 24.87
N ALA A 17 -32.13 6.08 25.52
CA ALA A 17 -31.98 7.48 25.10
C ALA A 17 -30.53 7.97 25.25
N ALA A 18 -29.89 7.66 26.37
CA ALA A 18 -28.48 7.99 26.61
C ALA A 18 -27.55 7.29 25.61
N TYR A 19 -27.78 6.00 25.34
CA TYR A 19 -27.05 5.26 24.30
C TYR A 19 -27.23 5.87 22.91
N SER A 20 -28.46 6.25 22.56
CA SER A 20 -28.76 6.87 21.26
C SER A 20 -28.08 8.22 21.10
N ALA A 21 -28.04 9.05 22.15
CA ALA A 21 -27.32 10.32 22.15
C ALA A 21 -25.80 10.12 21.96
N TYR A 22 -25.21 9.19 22.70
CA TYR A 22 -23.80 8.81 22.56
C TYR A 22 -23.47 8.26 21.16
N ALA A 23 -24.31 7.36 20.66
CA ALA A 23 -24.20 6.82 19.31
C ALA A 23 -24.19 7.90 18.22
N LEU A 24 -25.07 8.91 18.35
CA LEU A 24 -25.11 10.03 17.42
C LEU A 24 -23.85 10.91 17.50
N SER A 25 -23.35 11.19 18.71
CA SER A 25 -22.16 12.03 18.88
C SER A 25 -20.92 11.39 18.27
N GLU A 26 -20.73 10.09 18.52
CA GLU A 26 -19.63 9.30 17.99
C GLU A 26 -19.68 9.20 16.47
N TYR A 27 -20.87 8.92 15.92
CA TYR A 27 -21.08 8.90 14.48
C TYR A 27 -20.76 10.25 13.83
N ARG A 28 -21.21 11.37 14.44
CA ARG A 28 -20.93 12.72 13.93
C ARG A 28 -19.44 13.02 13.93
N ALA A 29 -18.71 12.65 14.98
CA ALA A 29 -17.26 12.83 15.04
C ALA A 29 -16.54 12.07 13.91
N ALA A 30 -16.88 10.79 13.73
CA ALA A 30 -16.32 9.96 12.66
C ALA A 30 -16.64 10.50 11.26
N TRP A 31 -17.87 10.98 11.06
CA TRP A 31 -18.30 11.59 9.80
C TRP A 31 -17.55 12.89 9.52
N CYS A 32 -17.36 13.76 10.52
CA CYS A 32 -16.57 14.97 10.38
C CYS A 32 -15.12 14.69 9.97
N ILE A 33 -14.49 13.68 10.58
CA ILE A 33 -13.12 13.25 10.22
C ILE A 33 -13.07 12.78 8.77
N SER A 34 -13.98 11.89 8.36
CA SER A 34 -14.05 11.41 6.99
C SER A 34 -14.29 12.55 5.99
N ARG A 35 -15.16 13.51 6.34
CA ARG A 35 -15.47 14.67 5.49
C ARG A 35 -14.30 15.66 5.39
N ALA A 36 -13.52 15.85 6.46
CA ALA A 36 -12.33 16.70 6.43
C ALA A 36 -11.29 16.18 5.42
N ARG A 37 -11.24 14.86 5.19
CA ARG A 37 -10.37 14.23 4.18
C ARG A 37 -10.86 14.39 2.74
N LEU A 38 -12.09 14.86 2.52
CA LEU A 38 -12.60 15.21 1.19
C LEU A 38 -12.20 16.63 0.74
N ILE A 39 -11.54 17.42 1.60
CA ILE A 39 -11.09 18.76 1.26
C ILE A 39 -9.91 18.67 0.29
N ILE A 40 -10.07 19.24 -0.90
CA ILE A 40 -9.04 19.26 -1.94
C ILE A 40 -7.89 20.19 -1.55
N PRO A 41 -6.63 19.73 -1.55
CA PRO A 41 -5.48 20.58 -1.25
C PRO A 41 -5.30 21.71 -2.26
N LYS A 42 -4.75 22.84 -1.81
CA LYS A 42 -4.46 24.00 -2.68
C LYS A 42 -3.53 23.64 -3.85
N ALA A 43 -2.57 22.74 -3.62
CA ALA A 43 -1.66 22.22 -4.64
C ALA A 43 -2.43 21.61 -5.82
N VAL A 44 -3.41 20.75 -5.51
CA VAL A 44 -4.26 20.07 -6.50
C VAL A 44 -5.12 21.08 -7.27
N LEU A 45 -5.69 22.09 -6.59
CA LEU A 45 -6.47 23.15 -7.23
C LEU A 45 -5.63 23.97 -8.22
N ARG A 46 -4.40 24.34 -7.83
CA ARG A 46 -3.46 25.10 -8.67
C ARG A 46 -3.01 24.27 -9.87
N PHE A 47 -2.71 22.98 -9.65
CA PHE A 47 -2.34 22.07 -10.72
C PHE A 47 -3.50 21.85 -11.70
N HIS A 48 -4.74 21.68 -11.21
CA HIS A 48 -5.93 21.61 -12.06
C HIS A 48 -6.10 22.87 -12.92
N ALA A 49 -5.95 24.05 -12.34
CA ALA A 49 -6.00 25.30 -13.09
C ALA A 49 -4.90 25.40 -14.17
N SER A 50 -3.72 24.82 -13.92
CA SER A 50 -2.67 24.67 -14.93
C SER A 50 -3.10 23.74 -16.08
N LEU A 51 -3.69 22.58 -15.77
CA LEU A 51 -4.23 21.64 -16.76
C LEU A 51 -5.33 22.29 -17.63
N LYS A 52 -6.30 22.99 -17.02
CA LYS A 52 -7.40 23.67 -17.74
C LYS A 52 -6.89 24.75 -18.70
N ARG A 53 -5.91 25.57 -18.26
CA ARG A 53 -5.30 26.61 -19.11
C ARG A 53 -4.58 26.01 -20.33
N ARG A 54 -3.84 24.92 -20.14
CA ARG A 54 -3.09 24.26 -21.22
C ARG A 54 -4.00 23.57 -22.23
N GLY A 55 -5.08 22.93 -21.78
CA GLY A 55 -6.10 22.36 -22.67
C GLY A 55 -6.79 23.43 -23.54
N SER A 56 -7.05 24.61 -22.97
CA SER A 56 -7.67 25.73 -23.70
C SER A 56 -6.72 26.38 -24.72
N ALA A 57 -5.41 26.47 -24.41
CA ALA A 57 -4.42 27.09 -25.29
C ALA A 57 -4.17 26.30 -26.59
N GLY A 58 -4.37 24.97 -26.58
CA GLY A 58 -4.27 24.12 -27.78
C GLY A 58 -5.43 24.28 -28.78
N SER A 59 -6.56 24.87 -28.36
CA SER A 59 -7.75 25.08 -29.21
C SER A 59 -7.70 26.41 -29.99
N CYS A 60 -6.89 27.38 -29.56
CA CYS A 60 -6.85 28.73 -30.14
C CYS A 60 -5.87 28.94 -31.31
N SER A 61 -5.30 27.88 -31.91
CA SER A 61 -4.38 28.00 -33.05
C SER A 61 -4.90 27.39 -34.36
N HIS A 62 -6.21 27.42 -34.62
CA HIS A 62 -6.72 27.39 -36.00
C HIS A 62 -6.70 28.80 -36.61
N ARG A 63 -5.50 29.36 -36.80
CA ARG A 63 -5.31 30.34 -37.87
C ARG A 63 -5.50 29.59 -39.18
N ARG A 64 -6.55 29.95 -39.93
CA ARG A 64 -6.72 29.58 -41.35
C ARG A 64 -5.48 30.05 -42.13
N GLY A 65 -4.46 29.21 -42.20
CA GLY A 65 -3.45 29.26 -43.24
C GLY A 65 -3.98 28.49 -44.43
N GLN A 66 -4.38 29.19 -45.49
CA GLN A 66 -4.48 28.59 -46.81
C GLN A 66 -3.09 28.04 -47.15
N GLN A 67 -2.96 26.71 -47.17
CA GLN A 67 -1.86 26.05 -47.85
C GLN A 67 -2.44 25.02 -48.80
N THR A 68 -2.20 25.32 -50.06
CA THR A 68 -2.46 24.53 -51.25
C THR A 68 -1.75 23.18 -51.18
N ALA A 69 -2.46 22.14 -51.62
CA ALA A 69 -1.96 20.79 -51.74
C ALA A 69 -0.81 20.70 -52.76
N SER A 70 0.31 20.08 -52.35
CA SER A 70 1.19 19.33 -53.23
C SER A 70 2.04 18.33 -52.43
N ASP A 71 1.80 17.06 -52.71
CA ASP A 71 2.63 15.85 -52.58
C ASP A 71 3.99 15.91 -51.86
N SER A 72 4.23 14.98 -50.94
CA SER A 72 5.16 13.85 -51.17
C SER A 72 5.33 12.95 -49.93
N LYS A 73 5.76 11.72 -50.23
CA LYS A 73 5.75 10.48 -49.46
C LYS A 73 6.90 10.35 -48.43
N ASN A 74 6.57 9.76 -47.27
CA ASN A 74 7.26 8.64 -46.57
C ASN A 74 7.28 8.82 -45.03
N PRO A 75 6.89 7.80 -44.23
CA PRO A 75 7.06 7.82 -42.78
C PRO A 75 8.42 7.22 -42.40
N SER A 76 9.33 8.04 -41.85
CA SER A 76 10.57 7.58 -41.25
C SER A 76 10.35 7.14 -39.79
N ALA A 77 10.66 5.88 -39.51
CA ALA A 77 10.62 5.27 -38.20
C ALA A 77 11.58 5.93 -37.19
N VAL A 78 11.13 6.06 -35.94
CA VAL A 78 11.95 6.45 -34.79
C VAL A 78 12.66 5.19 -34.25
N PRO A 79 13.99 5.16 -34.10
CA PRO A 79 14.70 3.99 -33.58
C PRO A 79 14.63 3.91 -32.04
N PRO A 80 14.73 2.71 -31.44
CA PRO A 80 14.72 2.53 -30.00
C PRO A 80 16.09 2.90 -29.40
N ALA A 81 16.11 3.83 -28.44
CA ALA A 81 17.31 4.14 -27.68
C ALA A 81 17.56 3.04 -26.63
N ARG A 82 18.56 2.19 -26.90
CA ARG A 82 19.25 1.35 -25.92
C ARG A 82 20.45 2.13 -25.40
N GLU A 83 20.48 2.49 -24.11
CA GLU A 83 21.73 2.72 -23.40
C GLU A 83 21.64 2.18 -21.97
N ALA A 84 22.44 1.15 -21.71
CA ALA A 84 22.78 0.67 -20.39
C ALA A 84 23.95 1.53 -19.88
N GLY A 85 23.67 2.43 -18.93
CA GLY A 85 24.67 3.27 -18.27
C GLY A 85 24.75 2.94 -16.78
N ALA A 86 25.98 2.70 -16.30
CA ALA A 86 26.30 2.42 -14.90
C ALA A 86 25.85 3.57 -13.97
N PHE A 87 25.09 3.24 -12.93
CA PHE A 87 24.58 4.18 -11.93
C PHE A 87 25.64 4.42 -10.83
N SER A 88 26.24 5.62 -10.81
CA SER A 88 26.99 6.13 -9.66
C SER A 88 26.09 7.01 -8.79
N GLY A 89 26.19 6.83 -7.47
CA GLY A 89 25.32 7.44 -6.46
C GLY A 89 25.33 8.97 -6.43
N SER A 90 24.33 9.56 -7.09
CA SER A 90 23.60 10.75 -6.65
C SER A 90 22.37 10.84 -7.56
N ALA A 91 21.17 10.64 -7.02
CA ALA A 91 19.94 10.59 -7.80
C ALA A 91 19.67 11.96 -8.48
N ASN A 92 20.02 12.07 -9.77
CA ASN A 92 19.74 13.23 -10.61
C ASN A 92 18.28 13.22 -11.04
N TRP A 93 17.38 13.65 -10.14
CA TRP A 93 15.95 13.84 -10.41
C TRP A 93 15.66 14.96 -11.43
N SER A 94 16.66 15.76 -11.81
CA SER A 94 16.49 17.01 -12.58
C SER A 94 16.29 16.82 -14.08
N ALA A 95 16.95 15.83 -14.71
CA ALA A 95 17.03 15.76 -16.18
C ALA A 95 15.68 15.42 -16.86
N ALA A 96 14.87 14.53 -16.26
CA ALA A 96 13.53 14.23 -16.78
C ALA A 96 12.51 15.36 -16.50
N THR A 97 12.80 16.22 -15.53
CA THR A 97 11.88 17.23 -14.99
C THR A 97 11.76 18.46 -15.90
N GLU A 98 12.83 18.83 -16.63
CA GLU A 98 12.81 20.00 -17.52
C GLU A 98 11.94 19.77 -18.78
N ALA A 99 11.91 18.56 -19.33
CA ALA A 99 11.08 18.22 -20.49
C ALA A 99 9.57 18.23 -20.16
N LEU A 100 9.19 17.91 -18.92
CA LEU A 100 7.79 17.81 -18.49
C LEU A 100 7.12 19.16 -18.19
N ARG A 101 7.89 20.24 -17.97
CA ARG A 101 7.31 21.56 -17.65
C ARG A 101 6.45 22.12 -18.80
N GLY A 102 6.69 21.69 -20.04
CA GLY A 102 6.01 22.19 -21.24
C GLY A 102 4.66 21.55 -21.61
N SER A 103 4.43 20.25 -21.36
CA SER A 103 3.37 19.51 -22.06
C SER A 103 2.64 18.44 -21.23
N VAL A 104 2.24 18.75 -20.00
CA VAL A 104 1.36 17.84 -19.23
C VAL A 104 -0.08 17.94 -19.72
N SER A 105 -0.63 16.83 -20.20
CA SER A 105 -2.04 16.68 -20.60
C SER A 105 -2.68 15.46 -19.92
N CYS A 106 -4.01 15.41 -19.89
CA CYS A 106 -4.72 14.23 -19.43
C CYS A 106 -4.60 13.07 -20.46
N PRO A 107 -4.65 11.79 -20.04
CA PRO A 107 -4.71 11.32 -18.66
C PRO A 107 -3.38 11.52 -17.91
N VAL A 108 -3.44 11.94 -16.66
CA VAL A 108 -2.24 12.15 -15.83
C VAL A 108 -2.46 11.71 -14.40
N ALA A 109 -1.50 11.00 -13.81
CA ALA A 109 -1.48 10.64 -12.40
C ALA A 109 -0.42 11.46 -11.66
N PHE A 110 -0.74 11.97 -10.47
CA PHE A 110 0.11 12.89 -9.74
C PHE A 110 -0.03 12.75 -8.23
N VAL A 111 1.04 13.11 -7.52
CA VAL A 111 1.15 13.04 -6.07
C VAL A 111 1.41 14.44 -5.51
N ASP A 112 0.57 14.89 -4.59
CA ASP A 112 0.81 16.07 -3.77
C ASP A 112 2.01 15.80 -2.84
N ASN A 113 3.15 16.41 -3.14
CA ASN A 113 4.39 16.15 -2.41
C ASN A 113 4.32 16.61 -0.95
N ALA A 114 3.61 17.72 -0.66
CA ALA A 114 3.47 18.21 0.71
C ALA A 114 2.60 17.27 1.55
N ALA A 115 1.51 16.76 0.98
CA ALA A 115 0.68 15.75 1.63
C ALA A 115 1.45 14.43 1.85
N PHE A 116 2.21 13.98 0.85
CA PHE A 116 3.06 12.79 0.94
C PHE A 116 4.11 12.92 2.04
N GLU A 117 4.85 14.04 2.10
CA GLU A 117 5.83 14.30 3.16
C GLU A 117 5.17 14.41 4.55
N SER A 118 3.98 15.01 4.64
CA SER A 118 3.20 15.05 5.88
C SER A 118 2.84 13.64 6.36
N ASN A 119 2.50 12.73 5.45
CA ASN A 119 2.22 11.33 5.78
C ASN A 119 3.46 10.61 6.29
N VAL A 120 4.59 10.77 5.60
CA VAL A 120 5.87 10.20 6.04
C VAL A 120 6.24 10.69 7.44
N ARG A 121 6.16 12.00 7.69
CA ARG A 121 6.45 12.59 9.01
C ARG A 121 5.54 12.04 10.10
N ALA A 122 4.24 11.89 9.81
CA ALA A 122 3.28 11.34 10.78
C ALA A 122 3.61 9.89 11.18
N VAL A 123 4.04 9.06 10.22
CA VAL A 123 4.49 7.69 10.49
C VAL A 123 5.76 7.70 11.35
N VAL A 124 6.76 8.49 10.97
CA VAL A 124 8.04 8.59 11.72
C VAL A 124 7.78 9.03 13.17
N SER A 125 7.00 10.11 13.37
CA SER A 125 6.68 10.62 14.70
C SER A 125 5.96 9.59 15.57
N LEU A 126 5.14 8.73 14.98
CA LEU A 126 4.45 7.67 15.70
C LEU A 126 5.42 6.54 16.10
N LEU A 127 6.26 6.08 15.16
CA LEU A 127 7.14 4.94 15.39
C LEU A 127 8.32 5.25 16.31
N LEU A 128 8.84 6.49 16.27
CA LEU A 128 9.87 6.96 17.21
C LEU A 128 9.37 6.94 18.65
N LYS A 129 8.11 7.32 18.91
CA LYS A 129 7.50 7.27 20.25
C LYS A 129 7.41 5.85 20.80
N SER A 130 7.24 4.86 19.92
CA SER A 130 7.15 3.45 20.28
C SER A 130 8.47 2.68 20.14
N ASN A 131 9.56 3.34 19.74
CA ASN A 131 10.87 2.73 19.45
C ASN A 131 10.78 1.51 18.49
N LYS A 132 10.06 1.66 17.37
CA LYS A 132 9.86 0.60 16.37
C LYS A 132 10.47 0.96 15.03
N GLN A 133 10.90 -0.06 14.30
CA GLN A 133 11.27 0.09 12.90
C GLN A 133 10.06 0.01 11.98
N ILE A 134 10.25 0.48 10.75
CA ILE A 134 9.29 0.36 9.67
C ILE A 134 9.83 -0.53 8.56
N ARG A 135 8.97 -1.41 8.05
CA ARG A 135 9.19 -2.11 6.79
C ARG A 135 8.21 -1.56 5.75
N LEU A 136 8.73 -0.98 4.68
CA LEU A 136 7.88 -0.39 3.65
C LEU A 136 7.26 -1.50 2.79
N THR A 137 5.95 -1.44 2.57
CA THR A 137 5.26 -2.43 1.74
C THR A 137 5.17 -1.95 0.30
N THR A 138 5.56 -2.80 -0.63
CA THR A 138 5.58 -2.44 -2.05
C THR A 138 4.19 -2.51 -2.67
N LYS A 139 3.38 -3.49 -2.25
CA LYS A 139 1.99 -3.77 -2.72
C LYS A 139 1.07 -2.56 -2.81
N GLY A 140 1.31 -1.53 -1.99
CA GLY A 140 0.47 -0.34 -1.92
C GLY A 140 0.92 0.83 -2.80
N ILE A 141 2.12 0.75 -3.38
CA ILE A 141 2.79 1.90 -4.02
C ILE A 141 3.21 1.57 -5.46
N HIS A 142 3.78 0.38 -5.73
CA HIS A 142 4.26 -0.06 -7.06
C HIS A 142 5.05 1.03 -7.84
N CYS A 143 5.87 1.80 -7.13
CA CYS A 143 6.69 2.88 -7.67
C CYS A 143 8.02 2.86 -6.91
N PRO A 144 9.11 2.33 -7.50
CA PRO A 144 10.37 2.13 -6.80
C PRO A 144 10.95 3.44 -6.28
N GLU A 145 10.93 4.47 -7.12
CA GLU A 145 11.48 5.79 -6.83
C GLU A 145 10.73 6.48 -5.68
N LEU A 146 9.40 6.28 -5.58
CA LEU A 146 8.61 6.83 -4.50
C LEU A 146 8.85 6.07 -3.18
N LEU A 147 9.10 4.76 -3.23
CA LEU A 147 9.49 3.96 -2.06
C LEU A 147 10.88 4.39 -1.54
N GLU A 148 11.84 4.61 -2.43
CA GLU A 148 13.17 5.11 -2.09
C GLU A 148 13.11 6.52 -1.50
N ARG A 149 12.28 7.39 -2.10
CA ARG A 149 12.01 8.72 -1.55
C ARG A 149 11.38 8.65 -0.17
N ALA A 150 10.39 7.76 0.04
CA ALA A 150 9.78 7.55 1.35
C ALA A 150 10.83 7.13 2.37
N ALA A 151 11.68 6.15 2.03
CA ALA A 151 12.73 5.67 2.91
C ALA A 151 13.74 6.78 3.27
N ALA A 152 14.21 7.54 2.27
CA ALA A 152 15.13 8.65 2.48
C ALA A 152 14.53 9.75 3.38
N LEU A 153 13.25 10.08 3.20
CA LEU A 153 12.54 11.04 4.04
C LEU A 153 12.34 10.50 5.46
N MET A 154 12.04 9.21 5.62
CA MET A 154 11.91 8.57 6.93
C MET A 154 13.22 8.64 7.72
N GLU A 155 14.35 8.32 7.09
CA GLU A 155 15.67 8.44 7.71
C GLU A 155 16.06 9.90 7.99
N LYS A 156 15.66 10.83 7.11
CA LYS A 156 15.89 12.26 7.34
C LYS A 156 15.11 12.76 8.56
N PHE A 157 13.86 12.34 8.73
CA PHE A 157 13.01 12.76 9.86
C PHE A 157 13.27 11.95 11.15
N SER A 158 13.97 10.81 11.07
CA SER A 158 14.32 10.01 12.24
C SER A 158 15.57 10.50 12.96
N ARG A 159 16.46 11.21 12.25
CA ARG A 159 17.69 11.77 12.82
C ARG A 159 17.40 13.07 13.58
N PRO A 160 17.96 13.25 14.80
CA PRO A 160 17.78 14.48 15.56
C PRO A 160 18.37 15.69 14.81
N CYS A 161 17.70 16.84 14.89
CA CYS A 161 18.28 18.12 14.52
C CYS A 161 19.14 18.60 15.71
N SER A 162 20.24 19.32 15.45
CA SER A 162 21.18 19.85 16.46
C SER A 162 20.52 20.67 17.58
N ASP A 163 19.29 21.13 17.40
CA ASP A 163 18.57 22.00 18.34
C ASP A 163 17.70 21.25 19.36
N TYR A 164 17.54 19.92 19.22
CA TYR A 164 16.78 19.10 20.18
C TYR A 164 17.47 17.75 20.39
N ASP A 165 18.12 17.60 21.55
CA ASP A 165 18.71 16.35 22.01
C ASP A 165 17.63 15.27 22.20
N ILE A 166 17.56 14.34 21.25
CA ILE A 166 17.02 13.00 21.47
C ILE A 166 18.06 12.05 20.89
N ILE A 167 18.47 11.06 21.69
CA ILE A 167 19.50 10.06 21.37
C ILE A 167 19.26 9.48 19.96
N ALA A 168 20.27 9.55 19.08
CA ALA A 168 20.21 8.88 17.78
C ALA A 168 20.10 7.36 17.96
N PRO A 169 19.15 6.67 17.30
CA PRO A 169 19.14 5.21 17.32
C PRO A 169 20.36 4.71 16.53
N GLY A 170 21.17 3.81 17.12
CA GLY A 170 22.26 3.12 16.43
C GLY A 170 21.80 2.14 15.33
N ARG A 171 20.55 2.25 14.87
CA ARG A 171 19.85 1.36 13.94
C ARG A 171 18.96 2.19 13.01
N PRO A 172 18.91 1.93 11.69
CA PRO A 172 18.05 2.67 10.76
C PRO A 172 16.57 2.54 11.13
N LEU A 173 15.76 3.57 10.86
CA LEU A 173 14.31 3.48 11.09
C LEU A 173 13.67 2.50 10.11
N VAL A 174 14.10 2.54 8.85
CA VAL A 174 13.62 1.67 7.77
C VAL A 174 14.40 0.36 7.81
N SER A 175 13.74 -0.73 8.18
CA SER A 175 14.33 -2.06 8.24
C SER A 175 14.52 -2.68 6.85
N GLY A 176 13.67 -2.33 5.89
CA GLY A 176 13.71 -2.87 4.53
C GLY A 176 12.36 -2.80 3.81
N LEU A 177 12.20 -3.66 2.81
CA LEU A 177 10.94 -3.82 2.06
C LEU A 177 10.20 -5.09 2.44
N LEU A 178 8.88 -5.05 2.29
CA LEU A 178 7.99 -6.20 2.21
C LEU A 178 7.48 -6.29 0.76
N THR A 179 7.93 -7.32 0.06
CA THR A 179 7.55 -7.63 -1.33
C THR A 179 6.42 -8.65 -1.37
N SER A 180 5.69 -8.66 -2.48
CA SER A 180 4.47 -9.47 -2.67
C SER A 180 4.74 -10.76 -3.44
N THR A 181 5.67 -10.75 -4.39
CA THR A 181 6.02 -11.91 -5.23
C THR A 181 7.53 -12.14 -5.24
N ALA A 182 7.96 -13.38 -5.52
CA ALA A 182 9.39 -13.68 -5.62
C ALA A 182 10.05 -12.98 -6.81
N ALA A 183 9.34 -12.80 -7.92
CA ALA A 183 9.80 -12.01 -9.06
C ALA A 183 10.04 -10.54 -8.65
N GLU A 184 9.13 -9.95 -7.87
CA GLU A 184 9.33 -8.62 -7.31
C GLU A 184 10.56 -8.56 -6.37
N THR A 185 10.73 -9.55 -5.49
CA THR A 185 11.91 -9.65 -4.62
C THR A 185 13.20 -9.68 -5.42
N LEU A 186 13.23 -10.43 -6.53
CA LEU A 186 14.37 -10.51 -7.43
C LEU A 186 14.69 -9.16 -8.08
N LEU A 187 13.68 -8.45 -8.56
CA LEU A 187 13.83 -7.11 -9.15
C LEU A 187 14.39 -6.10 -8.13
N TRP A 188 13.90 -6.14 -6.90
CA TRP A 188 14.43 -5.30 -5.82
C TRP A 188 15.84 -5.69 -5.39
N ALA A 189 16.17 -6.98 -5.36
CA ALA A 189 17.51 -7.45 -5.07
C ALA A 189 18.51 -6.96 -6.14
N ARG A 190 18.12 -7.01 -7.42
CA ARG A 190 18.89 -6.43 -8.55
C ARG A 190 19.04 -4.92 -8.44
N ARG A 191 18.00 -4.22 -8.00
CA ARG A 191 18.02 -2.77 -7.79
C ARG A 191 18.95 -2.37 -6.64
N GLY A 192 19.07 -3.19 -5.60
CA GLY A 192 20.10 -3.07 -4.56
C GLY A 192 19.97 -1.86 -3.62
N THR A 193 18.82 -1.17 -3.63
CA THR A 193 18.63 0.06 -2.84
C THR A 193 18.17 -0.19 -1.41
N PHE A 194 17.73 -1.40 -1.08
CA PHE A 194 17.35 -1.81 0.27
C PHE A 194 18.18 -3.01 0.73
N ALA A 195 18.68 -2.94 1.97
CA ALA A 195 19.53 -3.99 2.54
C ALA A 195 18.77 -5.21 3.06
N SER A 196 17.44 -5.14 3.19
CA SER A 196 16.61 -6.27 3.61
C SER A 196 15.30 -6.34 2.83
N LEU A 197 14.98 -7.53 2.33
CA LEU A 197 13.75 -7.83 1.60
C LEU A 197 13.04 -8.98 2.31
N LEU A 198 11.78 -8.79 2.67
CA LEU A 198 10.91 -9.84 3.19
C LEU A 198 9.88 -10.17 2.12
N LEU A 199 9.94 -11.38 1.58
CA LEU A 199 8.89 -11.91 0.71
C LEU A 199 7.67 -12.26 1.59
N GLY A 200 6.65 -11.41 1.53
CA GLY A 200 5.49 -11.42 2.43
C GLY A 200 4.48 -12.54 2.21
N GLU A 201 4.56 -13.24 1.07
CA GLU A 201 3.75 -14.40 0.74
C GLU A 201 4.63 -15.63 0.51
N PRO A 202 4.16 -16.84 0.86
CA PRO A 202 4.93 -18.06 0.60
C PRO A 202 5.16 -18.32 -0.88
N VAL A 203 6.25 -19.01 -1.20
CA VAL A 203 6.49 -19.52 -2.55
C VAL A 203 5.46 -20.60 -2.90
N VAL A 204 4.92 -20.53 -4.12
CA VAL A 204 3.84 -21.42 -4.57
C VAL A 204 4.28 -22.44 -5.61
N ASP A 205 5.40 -22.18 -6.30
CA ASP A 205 5.93 -23.03 -7.37
C ASP A 205 7.45 -22.98 -7.44
N ALA A 206 8.01 -23.82 -8.32
CA ALA A 206 9.45 -23.92 -8.53
C ALA A 206 10.05 -22.64 -9.14
N VAL A 207 9.29 -21.91 -9.97
CA VAL A 207 9.74 -20.66 -10.60
C VAL A 207 9.88 -19.55 -9.55
N SER A 208 8.89 -19.39 -8.67
CA SER A 208 8.97 -18.45 -7.55
C SER A 208 10.10 -18.80 -6.60
N ALA A 209 10.29 -20.09 -6.30
CA ALA A 209 11.41 -20.53 -5.48
C ALA A 209 12.77 -20.22 -6.15
N ALA A 210 12.89 -20.41 -7.46
CA ALA A 210 14.09 -20.05 -8.21
C ALA A 210 14.37 -18.55 -8.20
N HIS A 211 13.35 -17.71 -8.42
CA HIS A 211 13.49 -16.25 -8.32
C HIS A 211 13.94 -15.81 -6.92
N TYR A 212 13.40 -16.44 -5.86
CA TYR A 212 13.83 -16.16 -4.49
C TYR A 212 15.29 -16.57 -4.24
N VAL A 213 15.69 -17.77 -4.66
CA VAL A 213 17.07 -18.26 -4.52
C VAL A 213 18.04 -17.37 -5.31
N GLU A 214 17.67 -16.95 -6.52
CA GLU A 214 18.46 -15.99 -7.28
C GLU A 214 18.59 -14.66 -6.53
N ALA A 215 17.49 -14.13 -5.99
CA ALA A 215 17.47 -12.87 -5.24
C ALA A 215 18.41 -12.91 -4.02
N MET A 216 18.38 -13.99 -3.24
CA MET A 216 19.23 -14.13 -2.05
C MET A 216 20.71 -14.40 -2.39
N THR A 217 21.02 -14.78 -3.64
CA THR A 217 22.38 -15.10 -4.11
C THR A 217 22.95 -14.06 -5.06
N LEU A 218 22.27 -12.92 -5.27
CA LEU A 218 22.49 -12.06 -6.45
C LEU A 218 23.79 -11.24 -6.47
N ASN A 219 24.55 -11.10 -5.37
CA ASN A 219 25.97 -10.69 -5.38
C ASN A 219 26.49 -10.48 -3.94
N VAL A 220 27.80 -10.71 -3.74
CA VAL A 220 28.49 -10.62 -2.44
C VAL A 220 28.66 -9.18 -1.92
N SER A 221 28.72 -8.19 -2.82
CA SER A 221 29.10 -6.80 -2.48
C SER A 221 28.01 -6.00 -1.78
N SER A 222 26.74 -6.20 -2.18
CA SER A 222 25.57 -5.64 -1.53
C SER A 222 24.88 -6.76 -0.76
N LYS A 223 25.21 -6.95 0.52
CA LYS A 223 24.62 -7.98 1.38
C LYS A 223 23.12 -7.71 1.59
N VAL A 224 22.29 -8.00 0.59
CA VAL A 224 20.83 -7.91 0.67
C VAL A 224 20.33 -9.13 1.44
N ARG A 225 19.82 -8.91 2.64
CA ARG A 225 19.22 -9.95 3.45
C ARG A 225 17.82 -10.27 2.95
N CYS A 226 17.63 -11.45 2.37
CA CYS A 226 16.31 -11.95 1.99
C CYS A 226 15.71 -12.81 3.11
N LEU A 227 14.45 -12.56 3.44
CA LEU A 227 13.63 -13.37 4.32
C LEU A 227 12.42 -13.89 3.54
N VAL A 228 11.98 -15.11 3.83
CA VAL A 228 10.82 -15.73 3.17
C VAL A 228 9.78 -16.14 4.20
N VAL A 229 8.53 -15.84 3.89
CA VAL A 229 7.38 -16.26 4.69
C VAL A 229 7.03 -17.72 4.38
N VAL A 230 6.84 -18.52 5.43
CA VAL A 230 6.46 -19.94 5.30
C VAL A 230 5.41 -20.36 6.33
N ASP A 231 4.57 -21.30 5.96
CA ASP A 231 3.62 -21.99 6.84
C ASP A 231 3.39 -23.48 6.51
N ALA A 232 4.06 -24.01 5.48
CA ALA A 232 3.98 -25.42 5.11
C ALA A 232 5.35 -26.01 4.73
N VAL A 233 5.56 -27.30 5.03
CA VAL A 233 6.82 -28.01 4.70
C VAL A 233 7.03 -28.11 3.19
N ALA A 234 5.96 -28.24 2.41
CA ALA A 234 6.03 -28.25 0.94
C ALA A 234 6.72 -26.99 0.36
N GLN A 235 6.64 -25.84 1.04
CA GLN A 235 7.33 -24.62 0.62
C GLN A 235 8.85 -24.74 0.82
N LEU A 236 9.28 -25.45 1.88
CA LEU A 236 10.70 -25.75 2.11
C LEU A 236 11.24 -26.69 1.03
N GLU A 237 10.43 -27.64 0.58
CA GLU A 237 10.78 -28.55 -0.53
C GLU A 237 10.96 -27.78 -1.84
N LEU A 238 10.10 -26.80 -2.15
CA LEU A 238 10.26 -25.93 -3.32
C LEU A 238 11.56 -25.12 -3.24
N LEU A 239 11.83 -24.48 -2.10
CA LEU A 239 13.06 -23.71 -1.87
C LEU A 239 14.31 -24.59 -1.96
N TRP A 240 14.26 -25.78 -1.37
CA TRP A 240 15.35 -26.76 -1.45
C TRP A 240 15.58 -27.23 -2.89
N GLY A 241 14.53 -27.53 -3.64
CA GLY A 241 14.61 -27.89 -5.05
C GLY A 241 15.28 -26.81 -5.89
N ALA A 242 14.88 -25.55 -5.70
CA ALA A 242 15.48 -24.40 -6.36
C ALA A 242 16.95 -24.20 -5.96
N ALA A 243 17.28 -24.36 -4.67
CA ALA A 243 18.65 -24.29 -4.18
C ALA A 243 19.53 -25.37 -4.82
N LYS A 244 19.03 -26.61 -4.95
CA LYS A 244 19.75 -27.70 -5.62
C LYS A 244 20.01 -27.41 -7.09
N ALA A 245 19.02 -26.87 -7.80
CA ALA A 245 19.19 -26.46 -9.19
C ALA A 245 20.27 -25.37 -9.34
N TRP A 246 20.23 -24.36 -8.46
CA TRP A 246 21.23 -23.29 -8.42
C TRP A 246 22.64 -23.82 -8.09
N ILE A 247 22.78 -24.71 -7.11
CA ILE A 247 24.06 -25.38 -6.78
C ILE A 247 24.57 -26.17 -7.99
N SER A 248 23.71 -26.95 -8.63
CA SER A 248 24.07 -27.79 -9.79
C SER A 248 24.53 -26.95 -10.99
N SER A 249 24.02 -25.73 -11.13
CA SER A 249 24.45 -24.77 -12.15
C SER A 249 25.83 -24.13 -11.89
N GLY A 250 26.48 -24.47 -10.77
CA GLY A 250 27.75 -23.87 -10.35
C GLY A 250 27.61 -22.48 -9.72
N GLY A 251 26.40 -22.06 -9.34
CA GLY A 251 26.13 -20.71 -8.81
C GLY A 251 26.97 -20.33 -7.60
N TYR A 252 27.35 -21.30 -6.78
CA TYR A 252 28.18 -21.10 -5.58
C TYR A 252 29.59 -20.59 -5.87
N THR A 253 30.16 -20.92 -7.04
CA THR A 253 31.47 -20.40 -7.45
C THR A 253 31.46 -18.88 -7.62
N ARG A 254 30.31 -18.30 -7.99
CA ARG A 254 30.14 -16.84 -8.15
C ARG A 254 30.13 -16.10 -6.81
N LEU A 255 29.80 -16.78 -5.72
CA LEU A 255 29.80 -16.21 -4.37
C LEU A 255 31.14 -16.38 -3.65
N GLY A 256 32.14 -17.00 -4.30
CA GLY A 256 33.46 -17.23 -3.68
C GLY A 256 33.44 -18.30 -2.58
N PHE A 257 32.44 -19.18 -2.59
CA PHE A 257 32.40 -20.33 -1.67
C PHE A 257 33.51 -21.33 -2.04
N ASP A 258 34.71 -21.12 -1.49
CA ASP A 258 35.85 -22.03 -1.66
C ASP A 258 35.77 -23.16 -0.61
N SER A 259 35.37 -24.35 -1.06
CA SER A 259 35.45 -25.63 -0.34
C SER A 259 34.77 -25.71 1.06
N ALA A 260 33.61 -26.35 1.06
CA ALA A 260 33.09 -27.26 2.10
C ALA A 260 32.59 -26.75 3.47
N VAL A 261 32.75 -25.47 3.86
CA VAL A 261 32.32 -25.03 5.22
C VAL A 261 31.13 -24.07 5.24
N GLU A 262 30.74 -23.49 4.11
CA GLU A 262 29.70 -22.46 4.09
C GLU A 262 28.33 -23.05 3.73
N SER A 263 27.31 -22.69 4.51
CA SER A 263 25.92 -23.11 4.30
C SER A 263 25.06 -21.97 3.77
N LEU A 264 24.25 -22.27 2.76
CA LEU A 264 23.20 -21.38 2.29
C LEU A 264 22.09 -21.33 3.34
N GLN A 265 22.00 -20.21 4.04
CA GLN A 265 21.03 -19.99 5.11
C GLN A 265 19.76 -19.31 4.59
N PHE A 266 18.62 -19.97 4.77
CA PHE A 266 17.31 -19.43 4.49
C PHE A 266 16.70 -18.87 5.77
N ASP A 267 16.55 -17.54 5.82
CA ASP A 267 15.90 -16.85 6.92
C ASP A 267 14.37 -16.94 6.78
N LEU A 268 13.75 -17.76 7.63
CA LEU A 268 12.31 -18.03 7.61
C LEU A 268 11.54 -17.13 8.57
N MET A 269 10.44 -16.55 8.07
CA MET A 269 9.41 -15.88 8.87
C MET A 269 8.16 -16.74 8.87
N LEU A 270 7.64 -17.12 10.05
CA LEU A 270 6.45 -17.96 10.11
C LEU A 270 5.20 -17.12 9.83
N ARG A 271 4.41 -17.51 8.82
CA ARG A 271 3.11 -16.87 8.54
C ARG A 271 2.11 -17.29 9.59
N VAL A 272 1.60 -16.30 10.32
CA VAL A 272 0.60 -16.52 11.35
C VAL A 272 -0.65 -15.73 11.04
N ASP A 273 -1.77 -16.43 11.05
CA ASP A 273 -3.09 -15.84 11.01
C ASP A 273 -3.59 -15.68 12.45
N LEU A 274 -3.60 -14.42 12.91
CA LEU A 274 -4.09 -14.09 14.24
C LEU A 274 -5.60 -13.85 14.25
N SER A 275 -6.25 -13.87 13.08
CA SER A 275 -7.66 -13.57 12.96
C SER A 275 -8.50 -14.66 13.64
N GLY A 276 -9.37 -14.26 14.57
CA GLY A 276 -10.41 -15.17 15.08
C GLY A 276 -11.61 -15.26 14.14
N ASP A 277 -12.61 -16.08 14.45
CA ASP A 277 -13.95 -15.85 13.92
C ASP A 277 -14.45 -14.53 14.52
N ALA A 278 -14.45 -13.45 13.73
CA ALA A 278 -15.04 -12.21 14.17
C ALA A 278 -16.55 -12.45 14.39
N PRO A 279 -17.15 -11.96 15.50
CA PRO A 279 -18.55 -12.26 15.82
C PRO A 279 -19.57 -11.75 14.78
N TRP A 280 -19.14 -10.90 13.84
CA TRP A 280 -19.94 -10.37 12.74
C TRP A 280 -19.58 -10.95 11.37
N SER A 281 -18.62 -11.88 11.28
CA SER A 281 -18.33 -12.56 10.01
C SER A 281 -19.51 -13.51 9.71
N PRO A 282 -20.25 -13.31 8.62
CA PRO A 282 -21.39 -14.16 8.28
C PRO A 282 -20.98 -15.58 7.88
N PHE A 283 -19.68 -15.83 7.71
CA PHE A 283 -19.12 -17.13 7.38
C PHE A 283 -18.13 -17.53 8.49
N PRO A 284 -18.46 -18.52 9.35
CA PRO A 284 -17.44 -19.20 10.14
C PRO A 284 -16.44 -19.83 9.15
N ARG A 285 -15.15 -19.58 9.34
CA ARG A 285 -14.16 -20.03 8.35
C ARG A 285 -13.98 -21.55 8.50
N GLY A 286 -14.24 -22.29 7.42
CA GLY A 286 -14.15 -23.76 7.40
C GLY A 286 -12.75 -24.30 7.69
N GLU A 287 -12.65 -25.58 8.05
CA GLU A 287 -11.41 -26.33 8.38
C GLU A 287 -10.56 -26.66 7.14
N GLY A 288 -10.20 -25.66 6.34
CA GLY A 288 -9.26 -25.85 5.23
C GLY A 288 -7.79 -25.89 5.68
N PRO A 289 -6.83 -26.26 4.81
CA PRO A 289 -5.41 -26.05 5.06
C PRO A 289 -5.18 -24.56 5.28
N GLN A 290 -4.91 -24.19 6.52
CA GLN A 290 -4.89 -22.81 6.98
C GLN A 290 -3.54 -22.45 7.58
N PRO A 291 -3.12 -21.18 7.49
CA PRO A 291 -1.91 -20.67 8.12
C PRO A 291 -1.83 -21.02 9.62
N LEU A 292 -0.64 -20.88 10.20
CA LEU A 292 -0.41 -21.19 11.62
C LEU A 292 -1.29 -20.27 12.49
N ARG A 293 -2.21 -20.87 13.25
CA ARG A 293 -3.23 -20.14 14.06
C ARG A 293 -3.05 -20.25 15.57
N SER A 294 -2.24 -21.19 16.03
CA SER A 294 -2.05 -21.44 17.46
C SER A 294 -0.59 -21.63 17.81
N SER A 295 -0.25 -21.39 19.08
CA SER A 295 1.08 -21.68 19.63
C SER A 295 1.47 -23.16 19.47
N ARG A 296 0.50 -24.08 19.48
CA ARG A 296 0.70 -25.51 19.18
C ARG A 296 1.12 -25.71 17.72
N HIS A 297 0.43 -25.10 16.76
CA HIS A 297 0.78 -25.20 15.34
C HIS A 297 2.18 -24.64 15.08
N VAL A 298 2.53 -23.49 15.68
CA VAL A 298 3.89 -22.92 15.59
C VAL A 298 4.93 -23.90 16.14
N SER A 299 4.69 -24.50 17.30
CA SER A 299 5.62 -25.48 17.90
C SER A 299 5.80 -26.73 17.02
N GLN A 300 4.70 -27.25 16.47
CA GLN A 300 4.70 -28.39 15.56
C GLN A 300 5.46 -28.06 14.27
N PHE A 301 5.21 -26.89 13.68
CA PHE A 301 5.90 -26.45 12.48
C PHE A 301 7.41 -26.29 12.70
N CYS A 302 7.83 -25.71 13.83
CA CYS A 302 9.24 -25.64 14.19
C CYS A 302 9.89 -27.02 14.39
N ALA A 303 9.14 -28.02 14.85
CA ALA A 303 9.63 -29.40 14.90
C ALA A 303 9.80 -29.98 13.50
N MET A 304 8.84 -29.75 12.60
CA MET A 304 8.93 -30.18 11.20
C MET A 304 10.10 -29.52 10.47
N VAL A 305 10.39 -28.24 10.70
CA VAL A 305 11.57 -27.55 10.14
C VAL A 305 12.86 -28.18 10.64
N ARG A 306 12.94 -28.56 11.93
CA ARG A 306 14.12 -29.25 12.49
C ARG A 306 14.31 -30.64 11.88
N GLU A 307 13.23 -31.40 11.71
CA GLU A 307 13.27 -32.69 11.04
C GLU A 307 13.70 -32.54 9.58
N PHE A 308 13.19 -31.51 8.89
CA PHE A 308 13.58 -31.20 7.52
C PHE A 308 15.07 -30.85 7.41
N ASN A 309 15.60 -30.01 8.31
CA ASN A 309 17.04 -29.71 8.37
C ASN A 309 17.89 -30.97 8.65
N ALA A 310 17.41 -31.91 9.48
CA ALA A 310 18.11 -33.17 9.71
C ALA A 310 18.13 -34.06 8.45
N LYS A 311 17.08 -34.00 7.62
CA LYS A 311 17.07 -34.65 6.30
C LYS A 311 18.10 -34.00 5.37
N LEU A 312 18.18 -32.67 5.35
CA LEU A 312 19.16 -31.93 4.53
C LEU A 312 20.61 -32.24 4.90
N SER A 313 20.92 -32.36 6.19
CA SER A 313 22.29 -32.66 6.64
C SER A 313 22.80 -34.04 6.18
N ASN A 314 21.90 -34.95 5.81
CA ASN A 314 22.28 -36.26 5.28
C ASN A 314 22.58 -36.23 3.77
N GLU A 315 22.16 -35.18 3.05
CA GLU A 315 22.39 -35.04 1.62
C GLU A 315 23.80 -34.46 1.37
N LYS A 316 24.59 -35.14 0.54
CA LYS A 316 25.95 -34.69 0.20
C LYS A 316 25.90 -33.69 -0.96
N LEU A 317 25.76 -32.41 -0.62
CA LEU A 317 25.87 -31.29 -1.56
C LEU A 317 27.22 -30.56 -1.36
N PRO A 318 27.76 -29.91 -2.41
CA PRO A 318 29.00 -29.13 -2.29
C PRO A 318 28.84 -27.90 -1.37
N VAL A 319 27.61 -27.44 -1.15
CA VAL A 319 27.24 -26.35 -0.23
C VAL A 319 26.12 -26.85 0.67
N GLY A 320 26.26 -26.67 1.98
CA GLY A 320 25.21 -27.05 2.93
C GLY A 320 23.97 -26.15 2.80
N ILE A 321 22.79 -26.65 3.11
CA ILE A 321 21.56 -25.84 3.12
C ILE A 321 20.96 -25.89 4.52
N GLN A 322 20.58 -24.73 5.05
CA GLN A 322 19.98 -24.63 6.37
C GLN A 322 18.80 -23.67 6.38
N PHE A 323 17.67 -24.12 6.92
CA PHE A 323 16.50 -23.28 7.15
C PHE A 323 16.45 -22.82 8.60
N LEU A 324 16.43 -21.50 8.82
CA LEU A 324 16.48 -20.90 10.15
C LEU A 324 15.24 -20.06 10.41
N VAL A 325 14.47 -20.42 11.43
CA VAL A 325 13.32 -19.64 11.87
C VAL A 325 13.82 -18.38 12.58
N ARG A 326 13.58 -17.21 11.96
CA ARG A 326 13.96 -15.88 12.46
C ARG A 326 12.85 -15.16 13.21
N GLY A 327 11.59 -15.54 13.00
CA GLY A 327 10.49 -14.96 13.75
C GLY A 327 9.12 -15.11 13.11
N LEU A 328 8.24 -14.15 13.39
CA LEU A 328 6.82 -14.18 13.02
C LEU A 328 6.47 -13.06 12.05
N TRP A 329 5.77 -13.43 10.99
CA TRP A 329 5.05 -12.53 10.11
C TRP A 329 3.55 -12.65 10.39
N THR A 330 2.95 -11.59 10.94
CA THR A 330 1.54 -11.62 11.35
C THR A 330 0.70 -10.70 10.46
N HIS A 331 -0.36 -11.26 9.88
CA HIS A 331 -1.36 -10.50 9.15
C HIS A 331 -2.66 -10.44 9.95
N GLU A 332 -3.23 -9.24 10.10
CA GLU A 332 -4.42 -9.00 10.93
C GLU A 332 -5.73 -9.17 10.16
N ASP A 333 -5.67 -9.46 8.85
CA ASP A 333 -6.78 -9.91 8.02
C ASP A 333 -8.03 -9.00 8.07
N GLY A 334 -7.80 -7.72 8.34
CA GLY A 334 -8.84 -6.72 8.49
C GLY A 334 -9.66 -6.78 9.78
N GLN A 335 -9.33 -7.63 10.76
CA GLN A 335 -10.06 -7.68 12.04
C GLN A 335 -10.03 -6.36 12.77
N LEU A 336 -8.86 -5.73 12.77
CA LEU A 336 -8.66 -4.46 13.43
C LEU A 336 -9.07 -3.29 12.54
N SER A 337 -8.67 -3.31 11.27
CA SER A 337 -8.97 -2.21 10.36
C SER A 337 -10.46 -2.13 9.99
N ARG A 338 -11.17 -3.25 9.83
CA ARG A 338 -12.59 -3.24 9.43
C ARG A 338 -13.57 -3.05 10.57
N ALA A 339 -13.10 -3.03 11.82
CA ALA A 339 -13.97 -2.87 12.98
C ALA A 339 -14.65 -1.49 12.99
N ASP A 340 -13.93 -0.40 12.74
CA ASP A 340 -14.40 0.98 12.93
C ASP A 340 -14.43 1.80 11.62
N ILE A 341 -14.87 1.19 10.52
CA ILE A 341 -14.98 1.89 9.25
C ILE A 341 -16.11 2.93 9.34
N ALA A 342 -15.77 4.20 9.22
CA ALA A 342 -16.72 5.30 9.08
C ALA A 342 -17.67 5.07 7.88
N PRO A 343 -18.90 5.60 7.93
CA PRO A 343 -19.81 5.57 6.78
C PRO A 343 -19.16 6.24 5.56
N THR A 344 -19.58 5.85 4.36
CA THR A 344 -19.19 6.56 3.14
C THR A 344 -19.68 8.00 3.21
N SER A 345 -18.78 8.95 3.36
CA SER A 345 -19.10 10.36 3.24
C SER A 345 -19.27 10.68 1.76
N SER A 346 -20.37 11.36 1.41
CA SER A 346 -20.55 11.94 0.08
C SER A 346 -20.93 13.41 0.26
N HIS A 347 -20.50 14.27 -0.66
CA HIS A 347 -20.74 15.72 -0.60
C HIS A 347 -22.22 16.12 -0.52
N THR A 348 -23.13 15.18 -0.79
CA THR A 348 -24.58 15.42 -0.89
C THR A 348 -25.41 14.63 0.12
N ALA A 349 -24.81 13.72 0.90
CA ALA A 349 -25.55 13.08 1.98
C ALA A 349 -25.75 14.10 3.10
N SER A 350 -26.98 14.65 3.18
CA SER A 350 -27.49 15.19 4.44
C SER A 350 -27.41 14.10 5.50
N CYS A 351 -27.37 14.49 6.78
CA CYS A 351 -27.24 13.62 7.94
C CYS A 351 -28.40 12.61 8.13
N PHE A 352 -28.79 11.86 7.10
CA PHE A 352 -29.54 10.62 7.24
C PHE A 352 -28.59 9.63 7.90
N ILE A 353 -28.67 9.63 9.23
CA ILE A 353 -28.09 8.62 10.10
C ILE A 353 -28.76 7.31 9.68
N PRO A 354 -28.06 6.37 9.04
CA PRO A 354 -28.63 5.04 8.90
C PRO A 354 -28.73 4.53 10.33
N ALA A 355 -29.94 4.38 10.88
CA ALA A 355 -30.16 4.00 12.28
C ALA A 355 -29.38 2.73 12.68
N ARG A 356 -29.14 1.85 11.71
CA ARG A 356 -28.33 0.64 11.84
C ARG A 356 -26.83 0.90 12.07
N TRP A 357 -26.29 2.01 11.54
CA TRP A 357 -24.88 2.40 11.67
C TRP A 357 -24.61 3.16 12.96
N SER A 358 -25.47 4.09 13.35
CA SER A 358 -25.33 4.78 14.65
C SER A 358 -25.37 3.81 15.82
N MET A 359 -26.29 2.83 15.80
CA MET A 359 -26.38 1.84 16.88
C MET A 359 -25.21 0.85 16.93
N ARG A 360 -24.50 0.62 15.81
CA ARG A 360 -23.36 -0.32 15.75
C ARG A 360 -22.02 0.34 16.05
N TYR A 361 -21.84 1.59 15.63
CA TYR A 361 -20.54 2.28 15.68
C TYR A 361 -19.92 2.36 17.09
N PRO A 362 -20.67 2.67 18.17
CA PRO A 362 -20.14 2.60 19.53
C PRO A 362 -19.58 1.22 19.86
N LEU A 363 -20.36 0.15 19.67
CA LEU A 363 -19.92 -1.21 19.97
C LEU A 363 -18.65 -1.58 19.22
N LEU A 364 -18.53 -1.14 17.96
CA LEU A 364 -17.35 -1.34 17.14
C LEU A 364 -16.13 -0.57 17.68
N ARG A 365 -16.31 0.68 18.13
CA ARG A 365 -15.25 1.48 18.78
C ARG A 365 -14.76 0.84 20.08
N TRP A 366 -15.66 0.24 20.86
CA TRP A 366 -15.31 -0.52 22.08
C TRP A 366 -14.63 -1.86 21.76
N TYR A 367 -15.06 -2.53 20.68
CA TYR A 367 -14.49 -3.81 20.28
C TYR A 367 -13.04 -3.67 19.76
N LYS A 368 -12.72 -2.59 19.05
CA LYS A 368 -11.39 -2.40 18.44
C LYS A 368 -10.21 -2.52 19.44
N PRO A 369 -10.17 -1.80 20.59
CA PRO A 369 -9.10 -1.97 21.57
C PRO A 369 -9.10 -3.37 22.23
N TYR A 370 -10.29 -3.98 22.40
CA TYR A 370 -10.39 -5.36 22.88
C TYR A 370 -9.75 -6.34 21.88
N ALA A 371 -10.05 -6.20 20.59
CA ALA A 371 -9.47 -7.00 19.52
C ALA A 371 -7.96 -6.81 19.43
N ALA A 372 -7.47 -5.57 19.51
CA ALA A 372 -6.02 -5.29 19.55
C ALA A 372 -5.33 -6.05 20.69
N LYS A 373 -5.90 -6.00 21.91
CA LYS A 373 -5.36 -6.71 23.07
C LYS A 373 -5.40 -8.23 22.88
N LEU A 374 -6.46 -8.77 22.28
CA LEU A 374 -6.57 -10.20 21.98
C LEU A 374 -5.51 -10.65 20.96
N LEU A 375 -5.30 -9.87 19.90
CA LEU A 375 -4.25 -10.14 18.90
C LEU A 375 -2.86 -10.13 19.54
N GLN A 376 -2.59 -9.14 20.39
CA GLN A 376 -1.34 -9.05 21.15
C GLN A 376 -1.14 -10.27 22.05
N GLN A 377 -2.16 -10.71 22.79
CA GLN A 377 -2.09 -11.90 23.64
C GLN A 377 -1.82 -13.18 22.84
N ARG A 378 -2.48 -13.35 21.69
CA ARG A 378 -2.25 -14.49 20.79
C ARG A 378 -0.81 -14.50 20.27
N ARG A 379 -0.31 -13.34 19.83
CA ARG A 379 1.07 -13.21 19.35
C ARG A 379 2.07 -13.53 20.46
N CYS A 380 1.89 -12.99 21.67
CA CYS A 380 2.69 -13.33 22.85
C CYS A 380 2.80 -14.84 23.05
N SER A 381 1.66 -15.55 23.05
CA SER A 381 1.63 -17.01 23.28
C SER A 381 2.41 -17.82 22.24
N MET A 382 2.52 -17.30 21.01
CA MET A 382 3.29 -17.92 19.93
C MET A 382 4.77 -17.59 20.03
N LEU A 383 5.09 -16.33 20.37
CA LEU A 383 6.47 -15.88 20.58
C LEU A 383 7.13 -16.61 21.76
N GLU A 384 6.40 -16.86 22.84
CA GLU A 384 6.87 -17.66 23.97
C GLU A 384 7.33 -19.07 23.53
N ARG A 385 6.66 -19.68 22.54
CA ARG A 385 7.06 -20.98 21.97
C ARG A 385 8.32 -20.91 21.13
N LEU A 386 8.63 -19.74 20.56
CA LEU A 386 9.88 -19.49 19.85
C LEU A 386 11.02 -19.09 20.80
N GLY A 387 10.82 -19.16 22.12
CA GLY A 387 11.83 -18.80 23.11
C GLY A 387 11.96 -17.29 23.32
N TYR A 388 10.98 -16.49 22.90
CA TYR A 388 10.97 -15.05 23.14
C TYR A 388 10.98 -14.75 24.65
N LYS A 389 11.96 -13.97 25.08
CA LYS A 389 11.99 -13.35 26.40
C LYS A 389 11.70 -11.87 26.22
N ARG A 390 10.88 -11.24 27.08
CA ARG A 390 10.50 -9.82 26.98
C ARG A 390 11.67 -8.82 26.93
N GLN A 391 12.89 -9.25 27.26
CA GLN A 391 14.13 -8.45 27.23
C GLN A 391 15.11 -8.90 26.13
N ALA A 392 14.71 -9.81 25.23
CA ALA A 392 15.55 -10.22 24.11
C ALA A 392 15.73 -9.03 23.16
N ALA A 393 16.97 -8.82 22.70
CA ALA A 393 17.24 -7.81 21.68
C ALA A 393 16.40 -8.10 20.42
N PRO A 394 15.89 -7.06 19.71
CA PRO A 394 15.10 -7.21 18.49
C PRO A 394 15.83 -7.93 17.34
N ASP A 395 17.13 -8.19 17.48
CA ASP A 395 17.94 -8.96 16.53
C ASP A 395 17.82 -10.48 16.71
N VAL A 396 17.22 -10.93 17.83
CA VAL A 396 17.08 -12.36 18.16
C VAL A 396 15.82 -12.97 17.52
N LEU A 397 14.72 -12.22 17.48
CA LEU A 397 13.45 -12.68 16.92
C LEU A 397 12.73 -11.52 16.21
N LEU A 398 12.61 -11.60 14.89
CA LEU A 398 11.96 -10.59 14.09
C LEU A 398 10.43 -10.75 14.16
N THR A 399 9.74 -9.71 14.58
CA THR A 399 8.27 -9.70 14.62
C THR A 399 7.77 -8.54 13.77
N SER A 400 7.23 -8.90 12.62
CA SER A 400 6.76 -7.95 11.61
C SER A 400 5.24 -8.11 11.43
N GLY A 401 4.53 -6.98 11.35
CA GLY A 401 3.09 -6.98 11.15
C GLY A 401 2.49 -5.60 10.99
N GLY A 402 1.16 -5.53 11.08
CA GLY A 402 0.42 -4.28 10.92
C GLY A 402 0.14 -3.90 9.46
N SER A 403 -0.58 -2.80 9.29
CA SER A 403 -0.96 -2.25 8.00
C SER A 403 -1.14 -0.74 8.11
N SER A 404 -1.27 -0.03 6.99
CA SER A 404 -1.63 1.39 7.01
C SER A 404 -2.95 1.67 7.76
N ALA A 405 -3.90 0.73 7.76
CA ALA A 405 -5.17 0.92 8.45
C ALA A 405 -5.13 0.55 9.95
N SER A 406 -4.15 -0.25 10.39
CA SER A 406 -3.93 -0.62 11.80
C SER A 406 -2.70 0.04 12.43
N LEU A 407 -2.05 0.97 11.74
CA LEU A 407 -0.78 1.56 12.13
C LEU A 407 -0.75 2.09 13.56
N VAL A 408 -1.79 2.80 14.01
CA VAL A 408 -1.86 3.38 15.36
C VAL A 408 -1.76 2.30 16.44
N TYR A 409 -2.43 1.16 16.24
CA TYR A 409 -2.40 0.03 17.17
C TYR A 409 -1.13 -0.80 17.02
N ALA A 410 -0.71 -1.06 15.79
CA ALA A 410 0.53 -1.79 15.52
C ALA A 410 1.75 -1.06 16.08
N ALA A 411 1.76 0.27 16.10
CA ALA A 411 2.78 1.08 16.76
C ALA A 411 2.78 0.92 18.28
N GLN A 412 1.62 0.67 18.91
CA GLN A 412 1.51 0.47 20.36
C GLN A 412 1.73 -0.99 20.80
N ASP A 413 1.76 -1.93 19.86
CA ASP A 413 1.84 -3.36 20.17
C ASP A 413 3.26 -3.83 20.52
N ASP A 414 3.59 -3.94 21.81
CA ASP A 414 4.93 -4.33 22.29
C ASP A 414 5.46 -5.68 21.77
N THR A 415 4.62 -6.49 21.14
CA THR A 415 5.07 -7.77 20.54
C THR A 415 5.63 -7.60 19.12
N LEU A 416 5.48 -6.43 18.50
CA LEU A 416 5.99 -6.10 17.18
C LEU A 416 7.26 -5.24 17.27
N ALA A 417 8.34 -5.73 16.68
CA ALA A 417 9.59 -4.98 16.49
C ALA A 417 9.53 -4.08 15.25
N GLU A 418 8.85 -4.54 14.19
CA GLU A 418 8.72 -3.83 12.92
C GLU A 418 7.25 -3.69 12.52
N VAL A 419 6.87 -2.49 12.05
CA VAL A 419 5.52 -2.22 11.52
C VAL A 419 5.56 -2.06 10.01
N CYS A 420 4.57 -2.64 9.31
CA CYS A 420 4.46 -2.59 7.86
C CYS A 420 3.49 -1.52 7.37
N VAL A 421 3.96 -0.63 6.50
CA VAL A 421 3.17 0.48 5.93
C VAL A 421 3.53 0.69 4.46
N GLY A 422 2.53 0.95 3.61
CA GLY A 422 2.76 1.33 2.21
C GLY A 422 1.65 2.24 1.69
N ALA A 423 0.49 1.67 1.35
CA ALA A 423 -0.64 2.38 0.74
C ALA A 423 -1.08 3.65 1.50
N GLY A 424 -0.92 3.70 2.82
CA GLY A 424 -1.16 4.88 3.65
C GLY A 424 -0.40 6.13 3.21
N LEU A 425 0.82 5.98 2.71
CA LEU A 425 1.63 7.13 2.25
C LEU A 425 0.99 7.87 1.08
N LEU A 426 0.24 7.15 0.24
CA LEU A 426 -0.51 7.67 -0.92
C LEU A 426 -1.97 8.00 -0.58
N CYS A 427 -2.55 7.27 0.37
CA CYS A 427 -3.89 7.44 0.90
C CYS A 427 -4.98 7.50 -0.20
N GLY A 428 -5.22 6.37 -0.86
CA GLY A 428 -6.42 6.16 -1.68
C GLY A 428 -7.72 6.32 -0.87
N HIS A 429 -8.84 6.59 -1.53
CA HIS A 429 -10.07 7.00 -0.81
C HIS A 429 -10.65 5.91 0.11
N GLN A 430 -10.28 4.63 -0.09
CA GLN A 430 -10.65 3.56 0.84
C GLN A 430 -10.13 3.84 2.27
N LEU A 431 -8.96 4.47 2.40
CA LEU A 431 -8.36 4.76 3.69
C LEU A 431 -9.05 5.90 4.44
N ASP A 432 -9.85 6.74 3.74
CA ASP A 432 -10.56 7.87 4.35
C ASP A 432 -11.61 7.41 5.36
N ARG A 433 -12.05 6.15 5.25
CA ARG A 433 -13.08 5.60 6.11
C ARG A 433 -12.53 5.06 7.42
N TYR A 434 -11.23 4.81 7.55
CA TYR A 434 -10.70 4.37 8.85
C TYR A 434 -10.62 5.58 9.79
N ALA A 435 -11.35 5.53 10.91
CA ALA A 435 -11.42 6.65 11.84
C ALA A 435 -10.01 7.06 12.31
N ASP A 436 -9.20 6.07 12.67
CA ASP A 436 -7.83 6.26 13.18
C ASP A 436 -6.76 6.50 12.09
N SER A 437 -7.15 6.64 10.82
CA SER A 437 -6.19 6.95 9.76
C SER A 437 -5.53 8.31 10.00
N ILE A 438 -4.20 8.31 10.12
CA ILE A 438 -3.40 9.53 10.26
C ILE A 438 -3.05 10.16 8.90
N PHE A 439 -3.43 9.48 7.80
CA PHE A 439 -2.97 9.79 6.46
C PHE A 439 -3.84 10.83 5.77
N LYS A 440 -3.18 11.77 5.11
CA LYS A 440 -3.78 12.75 4.21
C LYS A 440 -3.76 12.21 2.78
N PRO A 441 -4.81 12.45 1.99
CA PRO A 441 -4.83 12.14 0.57
C PRO A 441 -3.66 12.81 -0.19
N SER A 442 -2.79 12.01 -0.82
CA SER A 442 -1.69 12.53 -1.62
C SER A 442 -1.71 12.07 -3.07
N LEU A 443 -2.35 10.94 -3.41
CA LEU A 443 -2.45 10.45 -4.79
C LEU A 443 -3.75 10.85 -5.48
N TYR A 444 -3.61 11.35 -6.71
CA TYR A 444 -4.70 11.79 -7.58
C TYR A 444 -4.42 11.41 -9.04
N PHE A 445 -5.46 11.43 -9.85
CA PHE A 445 -5.32 11.42 -11.31
C PHE A 445 -6.36 12.33 -11.95
N ALA A 446 -6.08 12.84 -13.15
CA ALA A 446 -6.99 13.68 -13.91
C ALA A 446 -7.27 13.07 -15.28
N LEU A 447 -8.54 13.13 -15.68
CA LEU A 447 -9.04 12.71 -16.99
C LEU A 447 -9.73 13.88 -17.67
N ALA A 448 -9.63 13.96 -18.99
CA ALA A 448 -10.34 14.98 -19.76
C ALA A 448 -11.77 14.50 -20.06
N VAL A 449 -12.73 15.42 -19.99
CA VAL A 449 -14.10 15.17 -20.48
C VAL A 449 -14.07 15.00 -22.00
N THR A 450 -14.54 13.86 -22.49
CA THR A 450 -14.68 13.57 -23.92
C THR A 450 -16.04 13.98 -24.45
N ARG A 451 -17.10 13.77 -23.65
CA ARG A 451 -18.49 13.99 -24.07
C ARG A 451 -19.34 14.44 -22.89
N VAL A 452 -20.37 15.21 -23.19
CA VAL A 452 -21.44 15.54 -22.23
C VAL A 452 -22.71 14.83 -22.70
N GLY A 453 -23.09 13.79 -21.97
CA GLY A 453 -24.30 13.01 -22.22
C GLY A 453 -25.58 13.69 -21.71
N PRO A 454 -26.74 13.10 -22.02
CA PRO A 454 -28.04 13.60 -21.55
C PRO A 454 -28.09 13.67 -20.02
N ARG A 455 -28.85 14.63 -19.48
CA ARG A 455 -29.00 14.87 -18.02
C ARG A 455 -27.69 15.27 -17.31
N GLY A 456 -26.72 15.84 -18.03
CA GLY A 456 -25.50 16.38 -17.44
C GLY A 456 -24.49 15.32 -16.98
N VAL A 457 -24.50 14.14 -17.61
CA VAL A 457 -23.47 13.11 -17.39
C VAL A 457 -22.21 13.50 -18.17
N LEU A 458 -21.12 13.75 -17.47
CA LEU A 458 -19.79 13.94 -18.05
C LEU A 458 -19.15 12.58 -18.27
N ILE A 459 -18.69 12.34 -19.49
CA ILE A 459 -17.94 11.14 -19.87
C ILE A 459 -16.48 11.56 -19.97
N CYS A 460 -15.61 10.91 -19.20
CA CYS A 460 -14.17 11.20 -19.16
C CYS A 460 -13.39 10.09 -19.86
N SER A 461 -12.33 10.46 -20.59
CA SER A 461 -11.43 9.49 -21.24
C SER A 461 -10.58 8.76 -20.23
N GLY A 462 -10.51 7.44 -20.32
CA GLY A 462 -9.46 6.62 -19.72
C GLY A 462 -9.91 5.75 -18.55
N PHE A 463 -9.13 4.69 -18.33
CA PHE A 463 -9.15 3.73 -17.24
C PHE A 463 -10.40 2.88 -17.05
N GLY A 464 -11.60 3.35 -17.38
CA GLY A 464 -12.85 2.59 -17.36
C GLY A 464 -12.98 1.64 -16.17
N ARG A 465 -13.31 0.37 -16.46
CA ARG A 465 -13.44 -0.71 -15.47
C ARG A 465 -12.17 -0.99 -14.68
N SER A 466 -10.98 -0.69 -15.21
CA SER A 466 -9.73 -0.87 -14.47
C SER A 466 -9.64 0.01 -13.22
N LEU A 467 -10.38 1.12 -13.16
CA LEU A 467 -10.49 1.99 -11.98
C LEU A 467 -11.95 2.23 -11.55
N LEU A 468 -12.80 1.21 -11.64
CA LEU A 468 -14.23 1.32 -11.31
C LEU A 468 -14.52 1.83 -9.89
N GLY A 469 -13.59 1.59 -8.96
CA GLY A 469 -13.67 2.09 -7.58
C GLY A 469 -13.33 3.57 -7.43
N ALA A 470 -12.79 4.26 -8.45
CA ALA A 470 -12.35 5.65 -8.33
C ALA A 470 -13.51 6.64 -8.14
N VAL A 471 -13.22 7.72 -7.42
CA VAL A 471 -14.19 8.76 -7.07
C VAL A 471 -13.73 10.09 -7.65
N ALA A 472 -14.62 10.78 -8.38
CA ALA A 472 -14.40 12.15 -8.81
C ALA A 472 -14.43 13.10 -7.60
N VAL A 473 -13.40 13.94 -7.47
CA VAL A 473 -13.20 14.81 -6.30
C VAL A 473 -13.14 16.29 -6.65
N TYR A 474 -12.76 16.63 -7.88
CA TYR A 474 -12.74 18.01 -8.37
C TYR A 474 -13.05 18.09 -9.87
N PRO A 475 -13.81 19.07 -10.38
CA PRO A 475 -14.57 20.11 -9.68
C PRO A 475 -15.53 19.58 -8.58
N PRO A 476 -15.96 20.42 -7.61
CA PRO A 476 -16.76 19.96 -6.49
C PRO A 476 -18.15 19.48 -6.93
N ARG A 477 -18.82 18.72 -6.07
CA ARG A 477 -20.19 18.17 -6.29
C ARG A 477 -20.30 17.13 -7.41
N LEU A 478 -19.20 16.57 -7.88
CA LEU A 478 -19.22 15.44 -8.80
C LEU A 478 -19.43 14.11 -8.05
N ARG A 479 -20.11 13.17 -8.71
CA ARG A 479 -20.33 11.79 -8.26
C ARG A 479 -20.04 10.84 -9.40
N SER A 480 -19.36 9.73 -9.09
CA SER A 480 -19.22 8.63 -10.04
C SER A 480 -20.61 8.13 -10.41
N ALA A 481 -20.94 8.23 -11.69
CA ALA A 481 -22.20 7.74 -12.21
C ALA A 481 -21.98 6.30 -12.64
N ARG A 482 -22.67 5.35 -12.00
CA ARG A 482 -22.77 3.98 -12.53
C ARG A 482 -23.73 4.00 -13.72
N CYS A 483 -23.28 4.57 -14.82
CA CYS A 483 -24.01 4.61 -16.06
C CYS A 483 -23.84 3.26 -16.76
N GLN A 484 -24.72 2.30 -16.43
CA GLN A 484 -24.84 1.08 -17.23
C GLN A 484 -25.57 1.43 -18.54
N GLY A 485 -24.97 1.13 -19.69
CA GLY A 485 -25.66 1.17 -20.99
C GLY A 485 -24.91 1.85 -22.14
N ALA A 486 -25.58 1.92 -23.30
CA ALA A 486 -25.04 2.20 -24.64
C ALA A 486 -24.29 3.53 -24.89
N TYR A 487 -24.08 4.37 -23.86
CA TYR A 487 -23.49 5.71 -24.01
C TYR A 487 -22.10 5.87 -23.40
N VAL A 488 -21.70 4.97 -22.49
CA VAL A 488 -20.36 4.97 -21.88
C VAL A 488 -19.69 3.67 -22.26
N ASP A 489 -18.52 3.75 -22.91
CA ASP A 489 -17.68 2.58 -23.09
C ASP A 489 -17.02 2.26 -21.74
N GLU A 490 -17.61 1.32 -20.98
CA GLU A 490 -17.12 1.00 -19.63
C GLU A 490 -15.67 0.50 -19.62
N ASP A 491 -15.11 0.03 -20.74
CA ASP A 491 -13.73 -0.44 -20.80
C ASP A 491 -12.73 0.72 -20.97
N LEU A 492 -13.16 1.87 -21.53
CA LEU A 492 -12.29 3.00 -21.87
C LEU A 492 -12.69 4.33 -21.24
N GLU A 493 -13.91 4.47 -20.72
CA GLU A 493 -14.49 5.73 -20.29
C GLU A 493 -15.06 5.65 -18.87
N MET A 494 -15.02 6.79 -18.17
CA MET A 494 -15.53 6.95 -16.81
C MET A 494 -16.69 7.96 -16.80
N GLY A 495 -17.86 7.51 -16.33
CA GLY A 495 -19.05 8.35 -16.18
C GLY A 495 -19.09 9.12 -14.85
N VAL A 496 -19.32 10.42 -14.90
CA VAL A 496 -19.44 11.30 -13.74
C VAL A 496 -20.68 12.20 -13.90
N MET A 497 -21.38 12.50 -12.82
CA MET A 497 -22.57 13.36 -12.84
C MET A 497 -22.52 14.37 -11.69
N LEU A 498 -23.12 15.55 -11.88
CA LEU A 498 -23.37 16.50 -10.80
C LEU A 498 -24.36 15.93 -9.79
N SER A 499 -24.06 16.10 -8.51
CA SER A 499 -24.76 15.42 -7.41
C SER A 499 -26.22 15.87 -7.22
N ASP A 500 -26.58 17.05 -7.72
CA ASP A 500 -27.89 17.69 -7.57
C ASP A 500 -28.71 17.68 -8.87
N GLY A 501 -28.15 17.17 -9.98
CA GLY A 501 -28.77 17.22 -11.30
C GLY A 501 -28.99 18.65 -11.82
N SER A 502 -28.48 19.66 -11.12
CA SER A 502 -28.59 21.06 -11.51
C SER A 502 -27.50 21.40 -12.54
N PRO A 503 -27.75 22.31 -13.49
CA PRO A 503 -26.68 22.83 -14.33
C PRO A 503 -25.64 23.50 -13.42
N ALA A 504 -24.38 23.08 -13.52
CA ALA A 504 -23.30 23.70 -12.75
C ALA A 504 -23.25 25.22 -13.03
N ASP A 505 -22.96 26.01 -11.99
CA ASP A 505 -22.76 27.46 -12.11
C ASP A 505 -21.66 27.82 -13.13
N ASP A 506 -20.68 26.91 -13.32
CA ASP A 506 -19.68 26.92 -14.40
C ASP A 506 -19.81 25.59 -15.18
N PRO A 507 -20.30 25.60 -16.44
CA PRO A 507 -20.53 24.37 -17.19
C PRO A 507 -19.20 23.70 -17.56
N ILE A 508 -19.01 22.48 -17.06
CA ILE A 508 -17.86 21.65 -17.41
C ILE A 508 -18.03 21.16 -18.86
N GLY A 509 -17.09 21.55 -19.72
CA GLY A 509 -17.11 21.27 -21.15
C GLY A 509 -16.19 20.13 -21.57
N VAL A 510 -16.26 19.77 -22.85
CA VAL A 510 -15.31 18.84 -23.48
C VAL A 510 -13.89 19.42 -23.39
N GLY A 511 -12.92 18.59 -23.00
CA GLY A 511 -11.53 18.97 -22.77
C GLY A 511 -11.22 19.45 -21.35
N ASP A 512 -12.23 19.74 -20.53
CA ASP A 512 -11.99 20.12 -19.14
C ASP A 512 -11.47 18.92 -18.32
N PRO A 513 -10.47 19.14 -17.45
CA PRO A 513 -9.96 18.09 -16.59
C PRO A 513 -10.88 17.86 -15.38
N VAL A 514 -11.17 16.59 -15.10
CA VAL A 514 -11.81 16.11 -13.87
C VAL A 514 -10.77 15.33 -13.07
N VAL A 515 -10.59 15.69 -11.80
CA VAL A 515 -9.69 15.04 -10.86
C VAL A 515 -10.43 13.95 -10.10
N PHE A 516 -9.78 12.81 -9.99
CA PHE A 516 -10.25 11.62 -9.30
C PHE A 516 -9.24 11.19 -8.23
N ARG A 517 -9.75 10.41 -7.27
CA ARG A 517 -8.93 9.62 -6.36
C ARG A 517 -9.17 8.13 -6.59
N PRO A 518 -8.11 7.30 -6.66
CA PRO A 518 -8.27 5.86 -6.80
C PRO A 518 -8.73 5.24 -5.47
N GLU A 519 -9.41 4.09 -5.56
CA GLU A 519 -9.71 3.28 -4.37
C GLU A 519 -8.43 2.71 -3.77
N TYR A 520 -7.62 2.09 -4.63
CA TYR A 520 -6.34 1.52 -4.33
C TYR A 520 -5.25 2.20 -5.16
N SER A 521 -4.21 2.68 -4.50
CA SER A 521 -3.08 3.34 -5.15
C SER A 521 -2.29 2.40 -6.07
N SER A 522 -2.21 1.11 -5.73
CA SER A 522 -1.53 0.10 -6.54
C SER A 522 -2.20 -0.18 -7.87
N THR A 523 -3.53 -0.22 -7.91
CA THR A 523 -4.28 -0.42 -9.17
C THR A 523 -4.00 0.71 -10.16
N LEU A 524 -3.92 1.96 -9.70
CA LEU A 524 -3.54 3.07 -10.56
C LEU A 524 -2.09 2.90 -11.06
N ALA A 525 -1.16 2.53 -10.19
CA ALA A 525 0.25 2.33 -10.51
C ALA A 525 0.51 1.22 -11.53
N GLU A 526 -0.35 0.20 -11.61
CA GLU A 526 -0.25 -0.88 -12.60
C GLU A 526 -0.65 -0.44 -14.02
N ILE A 527 -1.39 0.66 -14.14
CA ILE A 527 -1.95 1.13 -15.42
C ILE A 527 -1.17 2.33 -15.97
N VAL A 528 -0.61 3.18 -15.11
CA VAL A 528 0.17 4.37 -15.52
C VAL A 528 1.67 4.12 -15.44
N ASP A 529 2.44 4.72 -16.35
CA ASP A 529 3.90 4.54 -16.38
C ASP A 529 4.63 5.42 -15.35
N SER A 530 4.01 6.51 -14.90
CA SER A 530 4.64 7.44 -13.95
C SER A 530 3.63 8.22 -13.11
N PHE A 531 4.10 8.68 -11.95
CA PHE A 531 3.45 9.64 -11.08
C PHE A 531 4.21 10.97 -11.11
N LEU A 532 3.53 12.06 -11.46
CA LEU A 532 4.11 13.39 -11.34
C LEU A 532 4.08 13.88 -9.90
N LEU A 533 5.22 14.29 -9.34
CA LEU A 533 5.23 15.00 -8.06
C LEU A 533 4.86 16.47 -8.30
N ILE A 534 3.86 16.97 -7.58
CA ILE A 534 3.48 18.38 -7.63
C ILE A 534 3.87 19.11 -6.34
N THR A 535 4.31 20.35 -6.48
CA THR A 535 4.61 21.26 -5.35
C THR A 535 3.34 21.92 -4.79
N GLU A 536 3.47 22.68 -3.71
CA GLU A 536 2.36 23.44 -3.14
C GLU A 536 1.80 24.51 -4.10
N GLU A 537 2.65 25.00 -5.00
CA GLU A 537 2.32 25.93 -6.09
C GLU A 537 1.57 25.25 -7.24
N GLY A 538 1.49 23.91 -7.24
CA GLY A 538 0.89 23.13 -8.33
C GLY A 538 1.83 23.00 -9.54
N GLU A 539 3.13 23.12 -9.35
CA GLU A 539 4.13 22.90 -10.38
C GLU A 539 4.68 21.47 -10.32
N VAL A 540 5.08 20.91 -11.45
CA VAL A 540 5.68 19.57 -11.49
C VAL A 540 7.14 19.66 -11.08
N SER A 541 7.50 18.96 -9.99
CA SER A 541 8.86 18.93 -9.45
C SER A 541 9.66 17.70 -9.87
N ALA A 542 8.99 16.58 -10.19
CA ALA A 542 9.62 15.36 -10.68
C ALA A 542 8.58 14.44 -11.34
N SER A 543 9.06 13.45 -12.10
CA SER A 543 8.26 12.30 -12.54
C SER A 543 8.86 11.03 -11.97
N MET A 544 8.02 10.23 -11.32
CA MET A 544 8.41 9.01 -10.62
C MET A 544 7.88 7.80 -11.38
N ARG A 545 8.76 6.93 -11.88
CA ARG A 545 8.33 5.76 -12.67
C ARG A 545 7.68 4.70 -11.80
N THR A 546 6.54 4.17 -12.26
CA THR A 546 5.88 3.02 -11.64
C THR A 546 6.56 1.72 -12.09
N TYR A 547 6.17 0.58 -11.52
CA TYR A 547 6.60 -0.73 -12.02
C TYR A 547 6.31 -0.90 -13.51
N ARG A 548 5.16 -0.40 -13.99
CA ARG A 548 4.83 -0.42 -15.41
C ARG A 548 5.85 0.40 -16.22
N GLY A 549 6.15 1.62 -15.79
CA GLY A 549 7.12 2.50 -16.47
C GLY A 549 8.56 1.98 -16.43
N GLU A 550 8.89 1.15 -15.43
CA GLU A 550 10.16 0.42 -15.33
C GLU A 550 10.17 -0.88 -16.16
N GLY A 551 9.03 -1.30 -16.72
CA GLY A 551 8.88 -2.59 -17.40
C GLY A 551 8.92 -3.80 -16.44
N TRP A 552 8.65 -3.59 -15.15
CA TRP A 552 8.61 -4.64 -14.14
C TRP A 552 7.28 -5.39 -14.23
N ASN A 553 7.33 -6.64 -14.67
CA ASN A 553 6.21 -7.55 -14.57
C ASN A 553 6.39 -8.48 -13.37
N ILE A 554 5.66 -8.20 -12.30
CA ILE A 554 5.72 -8.97 -11.05
C ILE A 554 4.76 -10.17 -11.03
N TRP A 555 3.96 -10.34 -12.09
CA TRP A 555 2.91 -11.35 -12.27
C TRP A 555 3.20 -12.36 -13.40
N ALA A 556 4.33 -12.19 -14.11
CA ALA A 556 4.72 -12.99 -15.26
C ALA A 556 5.14 -14.42 -14.90
#